data_AF-A0A6J7IFP9-F1
#
_entry.id   AF-A0A6J7IFP9-F1
#
_cell.length_a   1.000
_cell.length_b   1.000
_cell.length_c   1.000
_cell.angle_alpha   90.00
_cell.angle_beta   90.00
_cell.angle_gamma   90.00
#
_symmetry.space_group_name_H-M   'P 1'
#
loop_
_entity.id
_entity.type
_entity.pdbx_description
1 polymer ?
#
loop_
_entity_poly.entity_id
_entity_poly.type
_entity_poly.pdbx_seq_one_letter_code
_entity_poly.pdbx_strand_id
1 'polypeptide(L)'
;MASSRSTGTRRAYASAWRRFETWCAATGYISLPAHPATVAAYLVAAADTLTVDGTRAYAAATFGKWVAAIADRHRATRHDNPGGHEMVRATLASIRRDYASAGERPRNPRAPLLTSDITTIVDHARLSVTGWASEVLKRRDTALLLMGYTGAFRRSELVALECGGVRRDRLDGAHVRIRASKTDQDGVGAFKALPFTGRHESCPVCAWVRWLQVVAASSTCTSLRRRPNAAGSR
;
A
#
# COMPACT_ATOMS: atom_id res chain seq x y z
N MET A 1 -6.34 -23.08 -3.60
CA MET A 1 -5.51 -22.03 -4.27
C MET A 1 -5.84 -20.58 -3.89
N ALA A 2 -6.90 -20.26 -3.12
CA ALA A 2 -7.19 -18.88 -2.70
C ALA A 2 -6.24 -18.34 -1.59
N SER A 3 -5.52 -19.24 -0.90
CA SER A 3 -4.68 -18.91 0.27
C SER A 3 -3.26 -18.42 -0.07
N SER A 4 -2.82 -18.47 -1.33
CA SER A 4 -1.44 -18.09 -1.72
C SER A 4 -1.29 -16.62 -2.10
N ARG A 5 -2.35 -15.80 -1.99
CA ARG A 5 -2.34 -14.41 -2.44
C ARG A 5 -2.49 -13.42 -1.29
N SER A 6 -1.65 -12.38 -1.31
CA SER A 6 -1.74 -11.27 -0.37
C SER A 6 -3.14 -10.63 -0.37
N THR A 7 -3.57 -10.12 0.78
CA THR A 7 -4.87 -9.42 0.95
C THR A 7 -5.02 -8.26 -0.03
N GLY A 8 -3.94 -7.55 -0.36
CA GLY A 8 -3.93 -6.46 -1.34
C GLY A 8 -4.23 -6.95 -2.76
N THR A 9 -3.63 -8.07 -3.18
CA THR A 9 -3.90 -8.69 -4.47
C THR A 9 -5.37 -9.14 -4.58
N ARG A 10 -5.92 -9.74 -3.52
CA ARG A 10 -7.34 -10.14 -3.49
C ARG A 10 -8.29 -8.96 -3.69
N ARG A 11 -8.05 -7.84 -2.97
CA ARG A 11 -8.87 -6.61 -3.11
C ARG A 11 -8.77 -6.01 -4.51
N ALA A 12 -7.56 -5.97 -5.08
CA ALA A 12 -7.36 -5.47 -6.44
C ALA A 12 -8.09 -6.32 -7.49
N TYR A 13 -8.03 -7.65 -7.36
CA TYR A 13 -8.70 -8.56 -8.28
C TYR A 13 -10.22 -8.48 -8.14
N ALA A 14 -10.75 -8.40 -6.91
CA ALA A 14 -12.18 -8.21 -6.67
C ALA A 14 -12.70 -6.89 -7.27
N SER A 15 -11.92 -5.81 -7.16
CA SER A 15 -12.25 -4.52 -7.78
C SER A 15 -12.23 -4.59 -9.32
N ALA A 16 -11.23 -5.26 -9.89
CA ALA A 16 -11.15 -5.46 -11.33
C ALA A 16 -12.30 -6.33 -11.87
N TRP A 17 -12.62 -7.43 -11.17
CA TRP A 17 -13.75 -8.30 -11.52
C TRP A 17 -15.08 -7.54 -11.53
N ARG A 18 -15.40 -6.82 -10.45
CA ARG A 18 -16.64 -6.03 -10.36
C ARG A 18 -16.77 -5.05 -11.52
N ARG A 19 -15.68 -4.38 -11.91
CA ARG A 19 -15.71 -3.46 -13.05
C ARG A 19 -16.09 -4.16 -14.36
N PHE A 20 -15.50 -5.33 -14.62
CA PHE A 20 -15.83 -6.11 -15.82
C PHE A 20 -17.28 -6.60 -15.79
N GLU A 21 -17.72 -7.13 -14.65
CA GLU A 21 -19.08 -7.62 -14.43
C GLU A 21 -20.12 -6.51 -14.61
N THR A 22 -19.89 -5.33 -14.04
CA THR A 22 -20.75 -4.16 -14.22
C THR A 22 -20.82 -3.73 -15.68
N TRP A 23 -19.68 -3.70 -16.39
CA TRP A 23 -19.67 -3.35 -17.81
C TRP A 23 -20.44 -4.37 -18.65
N CYS A 24 -20.26 -5.67 -18.39
CA CYS A 24 -21.00 -6.73 -19.06
C CYS A 24 -22.51 -6.59 -18.85
N ALA A 25 -22.94 -6.37 -17.60
CA ALA A 25 -24.35 -6.15 -17.27
C ALA A 25 -24.94 -4.94 -18.00
N ALA A 26 -24.20 -3.84 -18.09
CA ALA A 26 -24.65 -2.62 -18.78
C ALA A 26 -24.72 -2.76 -20.32
N THR A 27 -23.95 -3.67 -20.90
CA THR A 27 -23.83 -3.85 -22.36
C THR A 27 -24.51 -5.12 -22.88
N GLY A 28 -25.10 -5.92 -21.98
CA GLY A 28 -25.79 -7.17 -22.31
C GLY A 28 -24.87 -8.36 -22.57
N TYR A 29 -23.59 -8.27 -22.24
CA TYR A 29 -22.66 -9.40 -22.37
C TYR A 29 -22.70 -10.32 -21.15
N ILE A 30 -22.32 -11.59 -21.36
CA ILE A 30 -22.13 -12.58 -20.30
C ILE A 30 -20.73 -12.41 -19.70
N SER A 31 -20.66 -12.18 -18.40
CA SER A 31 -19.39 -12.01 -17.67
C SER A 31 -18.75 -13.34 -17.26
N LEU A 32 -19.53 -14.41 -17.09
CA LEU A 32 -19.04 -15.73 -16.69
C LEU A 32 -19.96 -16.87 -17.20
N PRO A 33 -19.47 -17.80 -18.03
CA PRO A 33 -18.18 -17.74 -18.75
C PRO A 33 -18.20 -16.65 -19.82
N ALA A 34 -17.21 -15.77 -19.81
CA ALA A 34 -17.04 -14.75 -20.83
C ALA A 34 -16.36 -15.32 -22.09
N HIS A 35 -16.85 -14.91 -23.25
CA HIS A 35 -16.17 -15.19 -24.51
C HIS A 35 -14.91 -14.30 -24.64
N PRO A 36 -13.80 -14.77 -25.25
CA PRO A 36 -12.61 -13.94 -25.47
C PRO A 36 -12.89 -12.60 -26.16
N ALA A 37 -13.84 -12.57 -27.10
CA ALA A 37 -14.27 -11.34 -27.77
C ALA A 37 -14.91 -10.33 -26.82
N THR A 38 -15.67 -10.79 -25.81
CA THR A 38 -16.24 -9.92 -24.76
C THR A 38 -15.14 -9.26 -23.95
N VAL A 39 -14.09 -10.01 -23.60
CA VAL A 39 -12.94 -9.46 -22.88
C VAL A 39 -12.19 -8.46 -23.75
N ALA A 40 -11.98 -8.75 -25.04
CA ALA A 40 -11.35 -7.82 -25.97
C ALA A 40 -12.15 -6.51 -26.12
N ALA A 41 -13.48 -6.60 -26.33
CA ALA A 41 -14.36 -5.45 -26.43
C ALA A 41 -14.36 -4.60 -25.16
N TYR A 42 -14.37 -5.24 -23.98
CA TYR A 42 -14.23 -4.55 -22.70
C TYR A 42 -12.93 -3.74 -22.60
N LEU A 43 -11.81 -4.32 -23.03
CA LEU A 43 -10.51 -3.64 -22.97
C LEU A 43 -10.45 -2.43 -23.90
N VAL A 44 -11.02 -2.52 -25.10
CA VAL A 44 -11.12 -1.41 -26.05
C VAL A 44 -12.00 -0.30 -25.48
N ALA A 45 -13.23 -0.63 -25.05
CA ALA A 45 -14.15 0.34 -24.47
C ALA A 45 -13.55 1.07 -23.25
N ALA A 46 -12.79 0.34 -22.42
CA ALA A 46 -12.09 0.96 -21.31
C ALA A 46 -10.87 1.79 -21.74
N ALA A 47 -10.15 1.41 -22.79
CA ALA A 47 -9.04 2.20 -23.33
C ALA A 47 -9.49 3.54 -23.91
N ASP A 48 -10.72 3.60 -24.44
CA ASP A 48 -11.34 4.80 -25.01
C ASP A 48 -11.98 5.70 -23.95
N THR A 49 -12.03 5.27 -22.69
CA THR A 49 -12.57 6.11 -21.61
C THR A 49 -11.63 7.28 -21.32
N LEU A 50 -12.13 8.51 -21.48
CA LEU A 50 -11.42 9.74 -21.15
C LEU A 50 -11.88 10.33 -19.81
N THR A 51 -10.99 11.04 -19.14
CA THR A 51 -11.29 11.90 -17.99
C THR A 51 -11.93 13.20 -18.46
N VAL A 52 -12.42 14.01 -17.51
CA VAL A 52 -12.97 15.35 -17.78
C VAL A 52 -11.94 16.23 -18.50
N ASP A 53 -10.66 16.04 -18.22
CA ASP A 53 -9.56 16.80 -18.82
C ASP A 53 -9.12 16.25 -20.20
N GLY A 54 -9.88 15.33 -20.79
CA GLY A 54 -9.62 14.76 -22.12
C GLY A 54 -8.46 13.75 -22.17
N THR A 55 -7.88 13.38 -21.02
CA THR A 55 -6.81 12.36 -20.97
C THR A 55 -7.38 10.98 -20.73
N ARG A 56 -6.72 9.92 -21.22
CA ARG A 56 -7.16 8.54 -21.00
C ARG A 56 -7.26 8.21 -19.51
N ALA A 57 -8.40 7.65 -19.10
CA ALA A 57 -8.74 7.41 -17.70
C ALA A 57 -7.90 6.30 -17.04
N TYR A 58 -7.32 5.39 -17.82
CA TYR A 58 -6.60 4.23 -17.31
C TYR A 58 -5.23 4.08 -17.94
N ALA A 59 -4.19 3.80 -17.14
CA ALA A 59 -2.87 3.48 -17.68
C ALA A 59 -2.85 2.09 -18.34
N ALA A 60 -2.04 1.90 -19.39
CA ALA A 60 -1.90 0.62 -20.11
C ALA A 60 -1.57 -0.60 -19.22
N ALA A 61 -0.81 -0.39 -18.13
CA ALA A 61 -0.47 -1.45 -17.17
C ALA A 61 -1.68 -1.99 -16.39
N THR A 62 -2.76 -1.21 -16.33
CA THR A 62 -4.01 -1.55 -15.64
C THR A 62 -4.72 -2.70 -16.35
N PHE A 63 -4.78 -2.68 -17.69
CA PHE A 63 -5.48 -3.70 -18.49
C PHE A 63 -4.93 -5.11 -18.25
N GLY A 64 -3.59 -5.25 -18.15
CA GLY A 64 -2.98 -6.54 -17.82
C GLY A 64 -3.43 -7.11 -16.46
N LYS A 65 -3.62 -6.23 -15.45
CA LYS A 65 -4.14 -6.64 -14.15
C LYS A 65 -5.60 -7.07 -14.22
N TRP A 66 -6.41 -6.39 -15.04
CA TRP A 66 -7.81 -6.74 -15.22
C TRP A 66 -7.98 -8.09 -15.91
N VAL A 67 -7.24 -8.33 -17.00
CA VAL A 67 -7.24 -9.64 -17.67
C VAL A 67 -6.82 -10.76 -16.71
N ALA A 68 -5.79 -10.53 -15.88
CA ALA A 68 -5.38 -11.50 -14.87
C ALA A 68 -6.49 -11.78 -13.83
N ALA A 69 -7.25 -10.76 -13.42
CA ALA A 69 -8.37 -10.91 -12.49
C ALA A 69 -9.55 -11.66 -13.11
N ILE A 70 -9.89 -11.38 -14.38
CA ILE A 70 -10.92 -12.10 -15.14
C ILE A 70 -10.54 -13.58 -15.28
N ALA A 71 -9.29 -13.83 -15.69
CA ALA A 71 -8.72 -15.18 -15.81
C ALA A 71 -8.75 -15.94 -14.47
N ASP A 72 -8.41 -15.25 -13.38
CA ASP A 72 -8.45 -15.82 -12.03
C ASP A 72 -9.86 -16.23 -11.61
N ARG A 73 -10.86 -15.39 -11.90
CA ARG A 73 -12.26 -15.73 -11.61
C ARG A 73 -12.73 -16.94 -12.41
N HIS A 74 -12.43 -17.00 -13.71
CA HIS A 74 -12.81 -18.12 -14.57
C HIS A 74 -12.19 -19.43 -14.09
N ARG A 75 -10.89 -19.44 -13.77
CA ARG A 75 -10.23 -20.61 -13.19
C ARG A 75 -10.83 -21.03 -11.85
N ALA A 76 -11.15 -20.06 -10.99
CA ALA A 76 -11.75 -20.34 -9.68
C ALA A 76 -13.13 -21.00 -9.80
N THR A 77 -13.86 -20.76 -10.89
CA THR A 77 -15.15 -21.39 -11.21
C THR A 77 -15.04 -22.51 -12.24
N ARG A 78 -13.83 -22.99 -12.53
CA ARG A 78 -13.55 -24.11 -13.46
C ARG A 78 -14.00 -23.88 -14.91
N HIS A 79 -14.02 -22.63 -15.36
CA HIS A 79 -14.19 -22.29 -16.77
C HIS A 79 -12.83 -22.04 -17.44
N ASP A 80 -12.83 -22.13 -18.76
CA ASP A 80 -11.67 -21.78 -19.57
C ASP A 80 -11.24 -20.34 -19.34
N ASN A 81 -9.96 -20.07 -19.52
CA ASN A 81 -9.37 -18.76 -19.31
C ASN A 81 -9.48 -17.90 -20.58
N PRO A 82 -10.44 -16.96 -20.69
CA PRO A 82 -10.56 -16.12 -21.88
C PRO A 82 -9.37 -15.16 -22.03
N GLY A 83 -8.70 -14.80 -20.93
CA GLY A 83 -7.56 -13.89 -20.93
C GLY A 83 -6.28 -14.46 -21.54
N GLY A 84 -6.20 -15.78 -21.71
CA GLY A 84 -5.08 -16.45 -22.38
C GLY A 84 -5.21 -16.52 -23.90
N HIS A 85 -6.40 -16.22 -24.43
CA HIS A 85 -6.70 -16.33 -25.86
C HIS A 85 -5.93 -15.29 -26.69
N GLU A 86 -5.51 -15.67 -27.90
CA GLU A 86 -4.66 -14.82 -28.76
C GLU A 86 -5.32 -13.48 -29.07
N MET A 87 -6.64 -13.47 -29.31
CA MET A 87 -7.42 -12.25 -29.50
C MET A 87 -7.22 -11.23 -28.35
N VAL A 88 -7.29 -11.67 -27.09
CA VAL A 88 -7.11 -10.76 -25.94
C VAL A 88 -5.66 -10.26 -25.85
N ARG A 89 -4.69 -11.12 -26.18
CA ARG A 89 -3.27 -10.75 -26.22
C ARG A 89 -2.99 -9.73 -27.31
N ALA A 90 -3.54 -9.93 -28.50
CA ALA A 90 -3.45 -9.00 -29.63
C ALA A 90 -4.10 -7.65 -29.31
N THR A 91 -5.28 -7.63 -28.69
CA THR A 91 -5.94 -6.41 -28.22
C THR A 91 -5.07 -5.65 -27.21
N LEU A 92 -4.52 -6.34 -26.21
CA LEU A 92 -3.59 -5.72 -25.25
C LEU A 92 -2.34 -5.16 -25.94
N ALA A 93 -1.80 -5.87 -26.93
CA ALA A 93 -0.64 -5.41 -27.69
C ALA A 93 -0.96 -4.18 -28.54
N SER A 94 -2.16 -4.11 -29.13
CA SER A 94 -2.64 -2.92 -29.84
C SER A 94 -2.75 -1.73 -28.90
N ILE A 95 -3.51 -1.88 -27.80
CA ILE A 95 -3.68 -0.81 -26.79
C ILE A 95 -2.32 -0.29 -26.30
N ARG A 96 -1.37 -1.19 -26.02
CA ARG A 96 -0.02 -0.78 -25.58
C ARG A 96 0.75 0.00 -26.64
N ARG A 97 0.58 -0.33 -27.92
CA ARG A 97 1.18 0.42 -29.03
C ARG A 97 0.53 1.78 -29.16
N ASP A 98 -0.79 1.86 -29.07
CA ASP A 98 -1.55 3.12 -29.17
C ASP A 98 -1.25 4.08 -28.00
N TYR A 99 -0.98 3.55 -26.82
CA TYR A 99 -0.49 4.35 -25.67
C TYR A 99 0.96 4.79 -25.87
N ALA A 100 1.79 3.97 -26.52
CA ALA A 100 3.19 4.31 -26.75
C ALA A 100 3.35 5.36 -27.85
N SER A 101 2.61 5.24 -28.96
CA SER A 101 2.62 6.20 -30.07
C SER A 101 2.08 7.57 -29.65
N ALA A 102 1.08 7.61 -28.77
CA ALA A 102 0.57 8.86 -28.20
C ALA A 102 1.51 9.52 -27.17
N GLY A 103 2.68 8.91 -26.85
CA GLY A 103 3.56 9.40 -25.79
C GLY A 103 3.01 9.21 -24.37
N GLU A 104 1.84 8.58 -24.24
CA GLU A 104 1.09 8.39 -23.00
C GLU A 104 1.59 7.19 -22.18
N ARG A 105 2.78 6.66 -22.48
CA ARG A 105 3.43 5.68 -21.61
C ARG A 105 4.03 6.44 -20.43
N PRO A 106 3.39 6.47 -19.24
CA PRO A 106 3.85 7.31 -18.16
C PRO A 106 5.06 6.60 -17.53
N ARG A 107 6.26 6.86 -18.05
CA ARG A 107 7.47 6.78 -17.27
C ARG A 107 7.53 8.11 -16.52
N ASN A 108 6.75 8.23 -15.46
CA ASN A 108 6.94 9.27 -14.48
C ASN A 108 7.70 8.64 -13.30
N PRO A 109 9.02 8.37 -13.44
CA PRO A 109 9.81 8.00 -12.30
C PRO A 109 9.74 9.18 -11.34
N ARG A 110 9.05 8.99 -10.22
CA ARG A 110 9.05 10.03 -9.19
C ARG A 110 10.49 10.17 -8.70
N ALA A 111 10.96 11.41 -8.64
CA ALA A 111 12.23 11.71 -8.00
C ALA A 111 12.23 11.08 -6.59
N PRO A 112 13.30 10.35 -6.22
CA PRO A 112 13.40 9.79 -4.89
C PRO A 112 13.43 10.93 -3.87
N LEU A 113 12.79 10.74 -2.73
CA LEU A 113 12.96 11.66 -1.61
C LEU A 113 14.42 11.60 -1.13
N LEU A 114 15.02 12.76 -0.97
CA LEU A 114 16.33 12.93 -0.37
C LEU A 114 16.21 13.13 1.13
N THR A 115 17.33 12.98 1.85
CA THR A 115 17.38 13.20 3.29
C THR A 115 16.92 14.62 3.64
N SER A 116 17.29 15.61 2.81
CA SER A 116 16.87 17.01 2.95
C SER A 116 15.35 17.20 2.83
N ASP A 117 14.70 16.44 1.96
CA ASP A 117 13.25 16.53 1.78
C ASP A 117 12.53 16.02 3.03
N ILE A 118 13.00 14.90 3.58
CA ILE A 118 12.44 14.31 4.80
C ILE A 118 12.64 15.22 6.00
N THR A 119 13.82 15.82 6.16
CA THR A 119 14.05 16.79 7.24
C THR A 119 13.14 18.00 7.09
N THR A 120 12.97 18.51 5.86
CA THR A 120 12.07 19.64 5.58
C THR A 120 10.61 19.33 5.94
N ILE A 121 10.11 18.15 5.55
CA ILE A 121 8.76 17.70 5.88
C ILE A 121 8.57 17.59 7.40
N VAL A 122 9.54 16.99 8.10
CA VAL A 122 9.48 16.80 9.55
C VAL A 122 9.56 18.14 10.29
N ASP A 123 10.37 19.08 9.82
CA ASP A 123 10.50 20.41 10.41
C ASP A 123 9.22 21.23 10.19
N HIS A 124 8.63 21.17 9.00
CA HIS A 124 7.32 21.77 8.74
C HIS A 124 6.24 21.20 9.68
N ALA A 125 6.21 19.88 9.87
CA ALA A 125 5.26 19.23 10.77
C ALA A 125 5.42 19.72 12.22
N ARG A 126 6.65 20.02 12.67
CA ARG A 126 6.92 20.59 14.00
C ARG A 126 6.42 22.02 14.14
N LEU A 127 6.64 22.85 13.12
CA LEU A 127 6.23 24.25 13.11
C LEU A 127 4.70 24.42 13.01
N SER A 128 4.01 23.44 12.43
CA SER A 128 2.55 23.44 12.25
C SER A 128 1.75 23.02 13.48
N VAL A 129 2.41 22.79 14.63
CA VAL A 129 1.73 22.40 15.87
C VAL A 129 1.03 23.60 16.50
N THR A 130 -0.28 23.51 16.67
CA THR A 130 -1.12 24.57 17.26
C THR A 130 -1.69 24.20 18.63
N GLY A 131 -1.52 22.95 19.06
CA GLY A 131 -2.00 22.47 20.36
C GLY A 131 -1.61 21.02 20.67
N TRP A 132 -2.14 20.51 21.79
CA TRP A 132 -1.77 19.20 22.32
C TRP A 132 -2.06 18.04 21.35
N ALA A 133 -3.23 18.04 20.70
CA ALA A 133 -3.60 16.99 19.76
C ALA A 133 -2.66 16.96 18.54
N SER A 134 -2.32 18.12 17.97
CA SER A 134 -1.36 18.21 16.87
C SER A 134 0.07 17.83 17.29
N GLU A 135 0.47 18.09 18.53
CA GLU A 135 1.78 17.68 19.07
C GLU A 135 1.91 16.15 19.12
N VAL A 136 0.85 15.45 19.54
CA VAL A 136 0.78 13.98 19.54
C VAL A 136 0.87 13.42 18.12
N LEU A 137 0.06 13.95 17.19
CA LEU A 137 0.08 13.52 15.78
C LEU A 137 1.45 13.76 15.14
N LYS A 138 2.05 14.94 15.36
CA LYS A 138 3.39 15.24 14.85
C LYS A 138 4.43 14.26 15.35
N ARG A 139 4.40 13.85 16.64
CA ARG A 139 5.36 12.86 17.18
C ARG A 139 5.22 11.50 16.49
N ARG A 140 3.98 11.05 16.28
CA ARG A 140 3.69 9.82 15.53
C ARG A 140 4.21 9.92 14.09
N ASP A 141 3.85 10.98 13.39
CA ASP A 141 4.13 11.14 11.97
C ASP A 141 5.64 11.34 11.74
N THR A 142 6.32 12.07 12.62
CA THR A 142 7.80 12.18 12.62
C THR A 142 8.47 10.80 12.77
N ALA A 143 7.99 9.95 13.70
CA ALA A 143 8.53 8.61 13.85
C ALA A 143 8.30 7.76 12.61
N LEU A 144 7.09 7.78 12.04
CA LEU A 144 6.75 7.03 10.83
C LEU A 144 7.59 7.47 9.62
N LEU A 145 7.78 8.77 9.43
CA LEU A 145 8.54 9.33 8.31
C LEU A 145 10.03 9.00 8.43
N LEU A 146 10.65 9.25 9.59
CA LEU A 146 12.08 9.01 9.77
C LEU A 146 12.41 7.51 9.76
N MET A 147 11.64 6.68 10.49
CA MET A 147 11.84 5.23 10.43
C MET A 147 11.61 4.72 9.02
N GLY A 148 10.50 5.13 8.40
CA GLY A 148 10.10 4.73 7.06
C GLY A 148 11.16 5.03 6.01
N TYR A 149 11.71 6.23 6.05
CA TYR A 149 12.78 6.66 5.15
C TYR A 149 14.08 5.89 5.39
N THR A 150 14.61 5.94 6.62
CA THR A 150 15.92 5.35 6.93
C THR A 150 15.94 3.83 6.73
N GLY A 151 14.87 3.13 7.12
CA GLY A 151 14.78 1.67 6.96
C GLY A 151 14.15 1.23 5.63
N ALA A 152 13.87 2.15 4.71
CA ALA A 152 13.17 1.89 3.46
C ALA A 152 11.91 1.01 3.65
N PHE A 153 11.10 1.32 4.67
CA PHE A 153 9.91 0.54 4.98
C PHE A 153 8.83 0.77 3.96
N ARG A 154 8.16 -0.33 3.58
CA ARG A 154 6.90 -0.22 2.86
C ARG A 154 5.82 0.22 3.84
N ARG A 155 4.80 0.94 3.35
CA ARG A 155 3.63 1.35 4.15
C ARG A 155 3.03 0.18 4.94
N SER A 156 2.88 -0.99 4.32
CA SER A 156 2.31 -2.16 4.99
C SER A 156 3.19 -2.69 6.12
N GLU A 157 4.51 -2.52 6.03
CA GLU A 157 5.46 -2.94 7.06
C GLU A 157 5.35 -2.02 8.28
N LEU A 158 5.27 -0.70 8.08
CA LEU A 158 5.08 0.26 9.18
C LEU A 158 3.73 0.08 9.88
N VAL A 159 2.65 -0.19 9.12
CA VAL A 159 1.32 -0.41 9.70
C VAL A 159 1.26 -1.69 10.53
N ALA A 160 2.00 -2.72 10.14
CA ALA A 160 2.07 -3.99 10.86
C ALA A 160 3.13 -4.00 11.99
N LEU A 161 3.87 -2.90 12.18
CA LEU A 161 4.93 -2.83 13.15
C LEU A 161 4.36 -2.74 14.58
N GLU A 162 4.75 -3.69 15.41
CA GLU A 162 4.47 -3.68 16.85
C GLU A 162 5.69 -3.21 17.63
N CYS A 163 5.47 -2.61 18.80
CA CYS A 163 6.56 -2.10 19.65
C CYS A 163 7.58 -3.21 20.02
N GLY A 164 7.10 -4.44 20.29
CA GLY A 164 7.97 -5.59 20.57
C GLY A 164 8.78 -6.09 19.36
N GLY A 165 8.51 -5.57 18.16
CA GLY A 165 9.29 -5.85 16.96
C GLY A 165 10.55 -5.00 16.81
N VAL A 166 10.80 -4.04 17.72
CA VAL A 166 11.96 -3.14 17.64
C VAL A 166 12.91 -3.41 18.81
N ARG A 167 14.12 -3.87 18.49
CA ARG A 167 15.20 -4.08 19.46
C ARG A 167 16.20 -2.93 19.37
N ARG A 168 16.36 -2.17 20.44
CA ARG A 168 17.39 -1.13 20.51
C ARG A 168 18.75 -1.74 20.80
N ASP A 169 19.75 -1.20 20.11
CA ASP A 169 21.15 -1.33 20.46
C ASP A 169 21.66 0.01 21.00
N ARG A 170 22.61 0.00 21.93
CA ARG A 170 23.14 1.24 22.50
C ARG A 170 24.06 1.98 21.54
N LEU A 171 24.74 1.28 20.65
CA LEU A 171 25.74 1.84 19.75
C LEU A 171 25.22 1.85 18.30
N ASP A 172 24.50 0.81 17.90
CA ASP A 172 24.12 0.61 16.49
C ASP A 172 22.72 1.15 16.13
N GLY A 173 21.97 1.68 17.10
CA GLY A 173 20.64 2.25 16.88
C GLY A 173 19.51 1.28 17.21
N ALA A 174 18.71 0.89 16.22
CA ALA A 174 17.61 -0.06 16.43
C ALA A 174 17.46 -1.05 15.28
N HIS A 175 17.15 -2.29 15.61
CA HIS A 175 16.83 -3.35 14.65
C HIS A 175 15.33 -3.62 14.69
N VAL A 176 14.68 -3.48 13.54
CA VAL A 176 13.25 -3.68 13.38
C VAL A 176 12.99 -4.99 12.66
N ARG A 177 12.25 -5.88 13.31
CA ARG A 177 11.82 -7.15 12.74
C ARG A 177 10.58 -6.96 11.86
N ILE A 178 10.72 -7.31 10.59
CA ILE A 178 9.64 -7.42 9.61
C ILE A 178 9.16 -8.86 9.60
N ARG A 179 7.90 -9.08 9.95
CA ARG A 179 7.29 -10.42 9.94
C ARG A 179 6.88 -10.89 8.54
N ALA A 180 6.48 -9.94 7.70
CA ALA A 180 6.08 -10.20 6.33
C ALA A 180 6.34 -8.95 5.49
N SER A 181 6.91 -9.13 4.30
CA SER A 181 7.08 -8.07 3.31
C SER A 181 6.44 -8.48 2.00
N LYS A 182 6.06 -7.51 1.15
CA LYS A 182 5.52 -7.83 -0.19
C LYS A 182 6.47 -8.68 -1.06
N THR A 183 7.77 -8.70 -0.78
CA THR A 183 8.78 -9.49 -1.53
C THR A 183 9.18 -10.78 -0.82
N ASP A 184 8.71 -10.96 0.41
CA ASP A 184 8.94 -12.14 1.23
C ASP A 184 7.67 -13.00 1.18
N GLN A 185 7.51 -13.73 0.07
CA GLN A 185 6.34 -14.59 -0.15
C GLN A 185 6.37 -15.84 0.75
N ASP A 186 7.56 -16.22 1.23
CA ASP A 186 7.77 -17.40 2.07
C ASP A 186 7.68 -17.08 3.57
N GLY A 187 7.61 -15.79 3.95
CA GLY A 187 7.37 -15.35 5.32
C GLY A 187 8.55 -15.57 6.27
N VAL A 188 9.77 -15.61 5.73
CA VAL A 188 11.02 -15.78 6.51
C VAL A 188 11.21 -14.61 7.48
N GLY A 189 10.67 -13.43 7.11
CA GLY A 189 10.90 -12.19 7.81
C GLY A 189 12.27 -11.61 7.52
N ALA A 190 12.47 -10.35 7.89
CA ALA A 190 13.73 -9.65 7.70
C ALA A 190 14.00 -8.69 8.86
N PHE A 191 15.26 -8.32 9.07
CA PHE A 191 15.62 -7.24 9.98
C PHE A 191 16.04 -6.01 9.19
N LYS A 192 15.56 -4.85 9.63
CA LYS A 192 15.94 -3.54 9.10
C LYS A 192 16.64 -2.75 10.19
N ALA A 193 17.88 -2.33 9.94
CA ALA A 193 18.63 -1.49 10.85
C ALA A 193 18.23 -0.02 10.70
N LEU A 194 18.16 0.67 11.83
CA LEU A 194 17.90 2.10 11.96
C LEU A 194 19.04 2.70 12.77
N PRO A 195 20.06 3.28 12.13
CA PRO A 195 21.16 3.89 12.85
C PRO A 195 20.72 5.16 13.60
N PHE A 196 21.49 5.53 14.61
CA PHE A 196 21.45 6.90 15.13
C PHE A 196 21.96 7.88 14.07
N THR A 197 21.45 9.12 14.10
CA THR A 197 22.01 10.23 13.32
C THR A 197 22.67 11.23 14.28
N GLY A 198 23.52 12.11 13.75
CA GLY A 198 24.20 13.13 14.56
C GLY A 198 23.29 14.21 15.16
N ARG A 199 22.00 14.26 14.77
CA ARG A 199 21.01 15.23 15.27
C ARG A 199 19.76 14.50 15.74
N HIS A 200 19.32 14.75 16.97
CA HIS A 200 18.15 14.05 17.51
C HIS A 200 16.87 14.32 16.72
N GLU A 201 16.82 15.46 16.03
CA GLU A 201 15.78 15.92 15.12
C GLU A 201 15.61 15.02 13.90
N SER A 202 16.68 14.52 13.32
CA SER A 202 16.63 13.62 12.16
C SER A 202 16.77 12.15 12.53
N CYS A 203 17.03 11.85 13.81
CA CYS A 203 17.30 10.49 14.25
C CYS A 203 16.00 9.66 14.32
N PRO A 204 15.89 8.54 13.55
CA PRO A 204 14.70 7.70 13.55
C PRO A 204 14.49 7.00 14.90
N VAL A 205 15.58 6.59 15.57
CA VAL A 205 15.52 5.96 16.89
C VAL A 205 15.02 6.95 17.94
N CYS A 206 15.53 8.19 17.95
CA CYS A 206 15.07 9.23 18.88
C CYS A 206 13.61 9.63 18.64
N ALA A 207 13.18 9.69 17.37
CA ALA A 207 11.79 9.97 17.03
C ALA A 207 10.85 8.84 17.51
N TRP A 208 11.25 7.59 17.29
CA TRP A 208 10.51 6.43 17.79
C TRP A 208 10.40 6.40 19.32
N VAL A 209 11.48 6.68 20.05
CA VAL A 209 11.46 6.76 21.51
C VAL A 209 10.51 7.87 22.00
N ARG A 210 10.54 9.05 21.38
CA ARG A 210 9.60 10.15 21.70
C ARG A 210 8.14 9.75 21.46
N TRP A 211 7.87 8.96 20.42
CA TRP A 211 6.55 8.40 20.18
C TRP A 211 6.14 7.38 21.25
N LEU A 212 7.04 6.45 21.62
CA LEU A 212 6.78 5.48 22.69
C LEU A 212 6.44 6.13 24.03
N GLN A 213 7.08 7.24 24.38
CA GLN A 213 6.75 7.99 25.61
C GLN A 213 5.29 8.45 25.63
N VAL A 214 4.74 8.88 24.48
CA VAL A 214 3.34 9.28 24.36
C VAL A 214 2.40 8.07 24.50
N VAL A 215 2.74 6.96 23.84
CA VAL A 215 1.96 5.71 23.93
C VAL A 215 1.99 5.12 25.35
N ALA A 216 3.14 5.18 26.02
CA ALA A 216 3.27 4.73 27.40
C ALA A 216 2.41 5.59 28.35
N ALA A 217 2.43 6.91 28.18
CA ALA A 217 1.61 7.82 28.98
C ALA A 217 0.11 7.54 28.85
N SER A 218 -0.39 7.24 27.64
CA SER A 218 -1.80 6.87 27.44
C SER A 218 -2.14 5.48 28.00
N SER A 219 -1.21 4.53 27.90
CA SER A 219 -1.40 3.15 28.37
C SER A 219 -1.44 3.07 29.90
N THR A 220 -0.57 3.81 30.60
CA THR A 220 -0.57 3.92 32.06
C THR A 220 -1.85 4.56 32.60
N CYS A 221 -2.43 5.52 31.88
CA CYS A 221 -3.71 6.12 32.26
C CYS A 221 -4.88 5.13 32.11
N THR A 222 -4.78 4.20 31.16
CA THR A 222 -5.78 3.14 30.95
C THR A 222 -5.71 2.07 32.05
N SER A 223 -4.51 1.73 32.55
CA SER A 223 -4.35 0.80 33.67
C SER A 223 -4.79 1.40 35.01
N LEU A 224 -4.60 2.71 35.21
CA LEU A 224 -5.14 3.43 36.38
C LEU A 224 -6.67 3.47 36.39
N ARG A 225 -7.33 3.64 35.22
CA ARG A 225 -8.80 3.58 35.10
C ARG A 225 -9.39 2.19 35.36
N ARG A 226 -8.59 1.12 35.26
CA ARG A 226 -9.04 -0.28 35.43
C ARG A 226 -8.84 -0.83 36.85
N ARG A 227 -8.32 -0.05 37.81
CA ARG A 227 -8.32 -0.48 39.21
C ARG A 227 -9.75 -0.37 39.76
N PRO A 228 -10.44 -1.48 40.11
CA PRO A 228 -11.67 -1.38 40.87
C PRO A 228 -11.36 -0.73 42.23
N ASN A 229 -12.21 0.20 42.66
CA ASN A 229 -12.18 0.76 44.00
C ASN A 229 -12.29 -0.39 45.02
N ALA A 230 -11.17 -0.87 45.53
CA ALA A 230 -11.13 -1.62 46.78
C ALA A 230 -11.17 -0.59 47.91
N ALA A 231 -12.36 -0.06 48.20
CA ALA A 231 -12.62 0.76 49.37
C ALA A 231 -13.97 0.34 49.98
N GLY A 232 -13.88 -0.31 51.14
CA GLY A 232 -14.90 -0.22 52.18
C GLY A 232 -15.89 -1.38 52.31
N SER A 233 -15.58 -2.34 53.18
CA SER A 233 -16.56 -2.86 54.14
C SER A 233 -15.82 -3.23 55.43
N ARG A 234 -15.88 -2.32 56.40
CA ARG A 234 -15.88 -2.71 57.81
C ARG A 234 -17.31 -3.12 58.17
#